data_AF-A0A8J3YX67-F1
#
_entry.id   AF-A0A8J3YX67-F1
#
_cell.length_a   1.000
_cell.length_b   1.000
_cell.length_c   1.000
_cell.angle_alpha   90.00
_cell.angle_beta   90.00
_cell.angle_gamma   90.00
#
_symmetry.space_group_name_H-M   'P 1'
#
loop_
_entity.id
_entity.type
_entity.pdbx_description
1 polymer ?
#
loop_
_entity_poly.entity_id
_entity_poly.type
_entity_poly.pdbx_seq_one_letter_code
_entity_poly.pdbx_strand_id
1 'polypeptide(L)'
;MPVDDPRDHGWVAFDVQNMVRTRAPDDFWLVAQPLIPVPARRPHGGGKRRADDRAALAAIVYLIQAGCLWPKLPVELFAISRSTVRRRFAEWTRSGLWPRLHQ
;
A
#
# COMPACT_ATOMS: atom_id res chain seq x y z
N MET A 1 24.06 17.82 -13.99
CA MET A 1 24.05 17.16 -12.67
C MET A 1 23.44 18.15 -11.69
N PRO A 2 22.17 18.03 -11.28
CA PRO A 2 21.64 18.85 -10.20
C PRO A 2 22.18 18.35 -8.86
N VAL A 3 22.48 19.29 -7.98
CA VAL A 3 23.03 19.10 -6.63
C VAL A 3 21.88 18.92 -5.63
N ASP A 4 21.90 17.81 -4.88
CA ASP A 4 20.90 17.45 -3.87
C ASP A 4 21.07 18.27 -2.57
N ASP A 5 19.98 18.86 -2.05
CA ASP A 5 19.90 19.45 -0.70
C ASP A 5 19.23 18.47 0.28
N PRO A 6 19.91 18.04 1.36
CA PRO A 6 19.39 17.05 2.32
C PRO A 6 18.26 17.56 3.24
N ARG A 7 17.78 18.80 3.11
CA ARG A 7 16.70 19.36 3.96
C ARG A 7 15.36 19.55 3.25
N ASP A 8 15.27 19.23 1.98
CA ASP A 8 14.07 19.45 1.18
C ASP A 8 13.06 18.29 1.36
N HIS A 9 12.08 18.46 2.26
CA HIS A 9 11.04 17.46 2.53
C HIS A 9 9.97 17.40 1.41
N GLY A 10 10.04 18.30 0.43
CA GLY A 10 9.13 18.35 -0.73
C GLY A 10 9.26 17.16 -1.67
N TRP A 11 10.44 16.51 -1.72
CA TRP A 11 10.68 15.34 -2.56
C TRP A 11 10.03 14.07 -2.01
N VAL A 12 9.84 13.96 -0.69
CA VAL A 12 9.22 12.76 -0.07
C VAL A 12 7.76 12.60 -0.52
N ALA A 13 7.01 13.69 -0.66
CA ALA A 13 5.61 13.62 -1.10
C ALA A 13 5.48 13.29 -2.60
N PHE A 14 6.37 13.85 -3.44
CA PHE A 14 6.46 13.51 -4.86
C PHE A 14 6.84 12.03 -5.03
N ASP A 15 7.78 11.55 -4.23
CA ASP A 15 8.28 10.16 -4.26
C ASP A 15 7.24 9.16 -3.73
N VAL A 16 6.48 9.50 -2.68
CA VAL A 16 5.44 8.62 -2.13
C VAL A 16 4.27 8.41 -3.09
N GLN A 17 3.69 9.50 -3.62
CA GLN A 17 2.58 9.37 -4.57
C GLN A 17 3.04 8.70 -5.87
N ASN A 18 4.26 9.00 -6.31
CA ASN A 18 4.85 8.36 -7.47
C ASN A 18 5.08 6.86 -7.21
N MET A 19 5.59 6.46 -6.06
CA MET A 19 5.84 5.04 -5.73
C MET A 19 4.54 4.25 -5.60
N VAL A 20 3.52 4.79 -4.94
CA VAL A 20 2.21 4.13 -4.81
C VAL A 20 1.59 3.93 -6.20
N ARG A 21 1.60 4.95 -7.06
CA ARG A 21 1.07 4.83 -8.43
C ARG A 21 1.94 3.97 -9.34
N THR A 22 3.24 3.94 -9.13
CA THR A 22 4.16 3.08 -9.89
C THR A 22 3.92 1.60 -9.60
N ARG A 23 3.71 1.25 -8.32
CA ARG A 23 3.49 -0.15 -7.90
C ARG A 23 2.04 -0.58 -7.96
N ALA A 24 1.11 0.36 -7.82
CA ALA A 24 -0.30 0.15 -8.07
C ALA A 24 -0.83 1.20 -9.07
N PRO A 25 -0.57 1.03 -10.38
CA PRO A 25 -1.10 1.89 -11.44
C PRO A 25 -2.62 1.95 -11.41
N ASP A 26 -3.20 2.98 -12.03
CA ASP A 26 -4.66 3.18 -12.00
C ASP A 26 -5.41 1.96 -12.53
N ASP A 27 -5.00 1.40 -13.67
CA ASP A 27 -5.65 0.21 -14.25
C ASP A 27 -5.59 -1.00 -13.32
N PHE A 28 -4.44 -1.25 -12.69
CA PHE A 28 -4.29 -2.33 -11.72
C PHE A 28 -5.15 -2.07 -10.46
N TRP A 29 -5.17 -0.82 -10.00
CA TRP A 29 -5.97 -0.42 -8.86
C TRP A 29 -7.47 -0.58 -9.14
N LEU A 30 -7.94 -0.25 -10.34
CA LEU A 30 -9.34 -0.38 -10.75
C LEU A 30 -9.81 -1.85 -10.71
N VAL A 31 -8.93 -2.80 -11.03
CA VAL A 31 -9.23 -4.23 -10.92
C VAL A 31 -9.17 -4.70 -9.46
N ALA A 32 -8.18 -4.25 -8.69
CA ALA A 32 -7.96 -4.71 -7.32
C ALA A 32 -8.98 -4.15 -6.33
N GLN A 33 -9.31 -2.85 -6.41
CA GLN A 33 -10.19 -2.14 -5.48
C GLN A 33 -11.52 -2.86 -5.20
N PRO A 34 -12.30 -3.32 -6.20
CA PRO A 34 -13.59 -3.98 -5.94
C PRO A 34 -13.44 -5.36 -5.27
N LEU A 35 -12.25 -5.96 -5.30
CA LEU A 35 -11.98 -7.25 -4.65
C LEU A 35 -11.58 -7.09 -3.17
N ILE A 36 -11.23 -5.87 -2.75
CA ILE A 36 -10.81 -5.57 -1.38
C ILE A 36 -12.01 -5.67 -0.44
N PRO A 37 -11.93 -6.48 0.64
CA PRO A 37 -13.00 -6.60 1.61
C PRO A 37 -13.37 -5.25 2.21
N VAL A 38 -14.66 -4.93 2.13
CA VAL A 38 -15.20 -3.72 2.78
C VAL A 38 -14.99 -3.85 4.28
N PRO A 39 -14.38 -2.87 4.96
CA PRO A 39 -14.25 -2.90 6.41
C PRO A 39 -15.62 -3.04 7.07
N ALA A 40 -15.73 -3.98 8.02
CA ALA A 40 -16.91 -4.09 8.86
C ALA A 40 -17.19 -2.73 9.54
N ARG A 41 -18.43 -2.25 9.39
CA ARG A 41 -18.87 -0.98 9.99
C ARG A 41 -18.88 -1.16 11.50
N ARG A 42 -18.04 -0.39 12.21
CA ARG A 42 -17.99 -0.48 13.68
C ARG A 42 -19.25 0.16 14.28
N PRO A 43 -19.94 -0.50 15.22
CA PRO A 43 -21.21 -0.02 15.79
C PRO A 43 -21.12 1.39 16.42
N HIS A 44 -19.95 1.73 16.98
CA HIS A 44 -19.78 2.96 17.75
C HIS A 44 -19.21 4.15 16.95
N GLY A 45 -19.08 4.04 15.62
CA GLY A 45 -18.62 5.15 14.76
C GLY A 45 -17.19 5.67 15.04
N GLY A 46 -16.54 5.19 16.09
CA GLY A 46 -15.24 5.64 16.57
C GLY A 46 -14.11 4.72 16.11
N GLY A 47 -13.13 5.30 15.42
CA GLY A 47 -11.90 4.64 15.02
C GLY A 47 -11.15 5.45 13.97
N LYS A 48 -9.82 5.33 13.95
CA LYS A 48 -8.97 5.94 12.91
C LYS A 48 -9.44 5.46 11.52
N ARG A 49 -9.59 6.39 10.57
CA ARG A 49 -9.94 6.10 9.17
C ARG A 49 -9.08 4.93 8.68
N ARG A 50 -9.70 4.00 7.94
CA ARG A 50 -8.99 2.88 7.33
C ARG A 50 -7.80 3.43 6.55
N ALA A 51 -6.61 2.89 6.81
CA ALA A 51 -5.41 3.24 6.04
C ALA A 51 -5.66 2.98 4.56
N ASP A 52 -5.01 3.76 3.70
CA ASP A 52 -5.17 3.69 2.26
C ASP A 52 -4.86 2.28 1.74
N ASP A 53 -5.88 1.64 1.18
CA ASP A 53 -5.79 0.28 0.66
C ASP A 53 -4.94 0.24 -0.63
N ARG A 54 -4.86 1.33 -1.40
CA ARG A 54 -3.96 1.41 -2.57
C ARG A 54 -2.50 1.46 -2.14
N ALA A 55 -2.20 2.20 -1.08
CA ALA A 55 -0.86 2.23 -0.49
C ALA A 55 -0.45 0.84 0.06
N ALA A 56 -1.38 0.13 0.71
CA ALA A 56 -1.14 -1.23 1.17
C ALA A 56 -0.86 -2.18 -0.01
N LEU A 57 -1.62 -2.09 -1.09
CA LEU A 57 -1.43 -2.89 -2.29
C LEU A 57 -0.07 -2.61 -2.93
N ALA A 58 0.27 -1.33 -3.13
CA ALA A 58 1.55 -0.90 -3.66
C ALA A 58 2.74 -1.44 -2.84
N ALA A 59 2.65 -1.37 -1.51
CA ALA A 59 3.69 -1.87 -0.61
C ALA A 59 3.84 -3.41 -0.69
N ILE A 60 2.74 -4.15 -0.84
CA ILE A 60 2.77 -5.62 -1.03
C ILE A 60 3.40 -5.98 -2.37
N VAL A 61 3.01 -5.28 -3.46
CA VAL A 61 3.61 -5.48 -4.79
C VAL A 61 5.12 -5.23 -4.75
N TYR A 62 5.55 -4.17 -4.06
CA TYR A 62 6.97 -3.89 -3.86
C TYR A 62 7.70 -5.03 -3.14
N LEU A 63 7.17 -5.54 -2.02
CA LEU A 63 7.76 -6.66 -1.29
C LEU A 63 8.00 -7.88 -2.19
N ILE A 64 7.00 -8.22 -3.01
CA ILE A 64 7.05 -9.37 -3.91
C ILE A 64 8.07 -9.15 -5.03
N GLN A 65 8.03 -7.99 -5.70
CA GLN A 65 8.91 -7.68 -6.83
C GLN A 65 10.38 -7.48 -6.39
N ALA A 66 10.60 -6.83 -5.25
CA ALA A 66 11.94 -6.60 -4.71
C ALA A 66 12.50 -7.83 -3.97
N GLY A 67 11.68 -8.86 -3.72
CA GLY A 67 12.09 -10.07 -3.01
C GLY A 67 12.58 -9.81 -1.58
N CYS A 68 12.06 -8.78 -0.90
CA CYS A 68 12.57 -8.36 0.40
C CYS A 68 11.64 -8.80 1.55
N LEU A 69 12.23 -8.95 2.75
CA LEU A 69 11.50 -9.34 3.95
C LEU A 69 10.70 -8.15 4.51
N TRP A 70 9.62 -8.45 5.25
CA TRP A 70 8.78 -7.44 5.92
C TRP A 70 9.54 -6.35 6.70
N PRO A 71 10.60 -6.64 7.48
CA PRO A 71 11.35 -5.60 8.19
C PRO A 71 12.07 -4.62 7.25
N LYS A 72 12.38 -5.04 6.03
CA LYS A 72 13.09 -4.27 5.01
C LYS A 72 12.16 -3.45 4.11
N LEU A 73 10.85 -3.47 4.36
CA LEU A 73 9.90 -2.63 3.64
C LEU A 73 10.16 -1.14 3.94
N PRO A 74 10.44 -0.30 2.93
CA PRO A 74 10.58 1.15 3.10
C PRO A 74 9.20 1.81 3.24
N VAL A 75 8.66 1.83 4.46
CA VAL A 75 7.30 2.32 4.75
C VAL A 75 7.09 3.79 4.47
N GLU A 76 8.17 4.56 4.52
CA GLU A 76 8.21 5.98 4.25
C GLU A 76 7.72 6.26 2.82
N LEU A 77 8.06 5.39 1.86
CA LEU A 77 7.68 5.50 0.44
C LEU A 77 6.20 5.21 0.16
N PHE A 78 5.47 4.65 1.13
CA PHE A 78 4.07 4.26 0.96
C PHE A 78 3.14 4.95 1.97
N ALA A 79 3.67 5.78 2.86
CA ALA A 79 2.92 6.43 3.95
C ALA A 79 2.05 5.45 4.77
N ILE A 80 2.49 4.19 4.91
CA ILE A 80 1.73 3.13 5.60
C ILE A 80 2.65 2.28 6.48
N SER A 81 2.22 1.97 7.70
CA SER A 81 3.05 1.19 8.62
C SER A 81 3.16 -0.28 8.22
N ARG A 82 4.34 -0.91 8.44
CA ARG A 82 4.61 -2.34 8.20
C ARG A 82 3.51 -3.23 8.79
N SER A 83 3.09 -2.95 10.03
CA SER A 83 2.04 -3.71 10.72
C SER A 83 0.69 -3.63 9.99
N THR A 84 0.38 -2.49 9.38
CA THR A 84 -0.84 -2.33 8.58
C THR A 84 -0.75 -3.12 7.28
N VAL A 85 0.39 -3.07 6.59
CA VAL A 85 0.61 -3.85 5.36
C VAL A 85 0.48 -5.35 5.64
N ARG A 86 1.15 -5.86 6.69
CA ARG A 86 1.04 -7.27 7.09
C ARG A 86 -0.39 -7.68 7.45
N ARG A 87 -1.12 -6.82 8.17
CA ARG A 87 -2.54 -7.06 8.50
C ARG A 87 -3.41 -7.11 7.24
N ARG A 88 -3.17 -6.21 6.28
CA ARG A 88 -3.88 -6.19 5.00
C ARG A 88 -3.60 -7.43 4.17
N PHE A 89 -2.33 -7.81 4.06
CA PHE A 89 -1.95 -9.04 3.40
C PHE A 89 -2.69 -10.24 3.99
N ALA A 90 -2.71 -10.40 5.32
CA ALA A 90 -3.43 -11.49 5.97
C ALA A 90 -4.96 -11.42 5.83
N GLU A 91 -5.56 -10.23 5.81
CA GLU A 91 -6.99 -10.01 5.56
C GLU A 91 -7.35 -10.41 4.13
N TRP A 92 -6.58 -9.94 3.14
CA TRP A 92 -6.83 -10.17 1.72
C TRP A 92 -6.59 -11.61 1.30
N THR A 93 -5.55 -12.25 1.86
CA THR A 93 -5.32 -13.69 1.68
C THR A 93 -6.51 -14.50 2.17
N ARG A 94 -7.05 -14.19 3.36
CA ARG A 94 -8.21 -14.90 3.91
C ARG A 94 -9.49 -14.65 3.11
N SER A 95 -9.62 -13.51 2.45
CA SER A 95 -10.76 -13.22 1.56
C SER A 95 -10.64 -13.82 0.17
N GLY A 96 -9.51 -14.45 -0.18
CA GLY A 96 -9.28 -14.98 -1.52
C GLY A 96 -9.08 -13.88 -2.58
N LEU A 97 -8.52 -12.73 -2.19
CA LEU A 97 -8.28 -11.62 -3.12
C LEU A 97 -7.27 -12.00 -4.21
N TRP A 98 -6.15 -12.62 -3.83
CA TRP A 98 -5.03 -12.85 -4.74
C TRP A 98 -5.36 -13.75 -5.94
N PRO A 99 -6.05 -14.90 -5.77
CA PRO A 99 -6.45 -15.73 -6.90
C PRO A 99 -7.36 -14.99 -7.88
N ARG A 100 -8.25 -14.11 -7.38
CA ARG A 100 -9.18 -13.32 -8.22
C ARG A 100 -8.48 -12.19 -8.97
N LEU A 101 -7.32 -11.76 -8.50
CA LEU A 101 -6.49 -10.74 -9.14
C LEU A 101 -5.60 -11.31 -10.26
N HIS A 102 -5.36 -12.63 -10.25
CA HIS A 102 -4.50 -13.35 -11.21
C HIS A 102 -5.31 -14.05 -12.33
N GLN A 103 -6.61 -13.82 -12.40
CA GLN A 103 -7.48 -14.32 -13.48
C GLN A 103 -7.53 -13.32 -14.63
#